data_AF-A0A0P0CXR7-F1
#
_entry.id   AF-A0A0P0CXR7-F1
#
_cell.length_a   1.000
_cell.length_b   1.000
_cell.length_c   1.000
_cell.angle_alpha   90.00
_cell.angle_beta   90.00
_cell.angle_gamma   90.00
#
_symmetry.space_group_name_H-M   'P 1'
#
loop_
_entity.id
_entity.type
_entity.pdbx_description
1 polymer ?
#
loop_
_entity_poly.entity_id
_entity_poly.type
_entity_poly.pdbx_seq_one_letter_code
_entity_poly.pdbx_strand_id
1 'polypeptide(L)'
;MQVNHSIGMMKHLLFGILLFFSCTFSSTCHAQIPESSTPAVGKYRYLLLAKAGTISRYRIQIGESITFKRFQDKKLQTMEVLDIRGNSFFVEGLEVPLKDVEKIRLKNHTGGRKVAHFMGSFLKAGGTVFTLVGAVNVLTNLNDKPDRIDAFQTIGGALTLYGVGTGLHVLRNGTYKINKKWTLKVIEMY
;
A
#
# COMPACT_ATOMS: atom_id res chain seq x y z
N MET A 1 32.83 -48.36 2.04
CA MET A 1 33.14 -47.11 2.77
C MET A 1 33.48 -46.05 1.72
N GLN A 2 32.48 -45.31 1.24
CA GLN A 2 32.65 -44.29 0.20
C GLN A 2 31.63 -43.19 0.44
N VAL A 3 32.07 -42.12 1.09
CA VAL A 3 31.37 -40.85 1.22
C VAL A 3 32.42 -39.82 0.87
N ASN A 4 32.20 -39.00 -0.17
CA ASN A 4 32.76 -37.65 -0.36
C ASN A 4 32.70 -37.21 -1.84
N HIS A 5 31.51 -37.07 -2.44
CA HIS A 5 31.40 -36.37 -3.73
C HIS A 5 30.27 -35.32 -3.84
N SER A 6 29.43 -35.12 -2.82
CA SER A 6 28.27 -34.22 -2.93
C SER A 6 28.45 -32.81 -2.34
N ILE A 7 29.57 -32.53 -1.65
CA ILE A 7 29.77 -31.24 -0.94
C ILE A 7 30.23 -30.11 -1.88
N GLY A 8 30.79 -30.44 -3.06
CA GLY A 8 31.32 -29.46 -4.01
C GLY A 8 30.24 -28.65 -4.74
N MET A 9 29.18 -29.31 -5.23
CA MET A 9 28.16 -28.64 -6.05
C MET A 9 27.29 -27.65 -5.27
N MET A 10 27.04 -27.91 -3.99
CA MET A 10 26.17 -27.04 -3.16
C MET A 10 26.81 -25.66 -2.89
N LYS A 11 28.15 -25.57 -2.88
CA LYS A 11 28.88 -24.30 -2.67
C LYS A 11 28.74 -23.35 -3.86
N HIS A 12 28.73 -23.88 -5.09
CA HIS A 12 28.61 -23.07 -6.30
C HIS A 12 27.18 -22.57 -6.52
N LEU A 13 26.18 -23.34 -6.10
CA LEU A 13 24.77 -22.94 -6.19
C LEU A 13 24.44 -21.79 -5.23
N LEU A 14 24.95 -21.85 -4.00
CA LEU A 14 24.79 -20.78 -3.00
C LEU A 14 25.48 -19.47 -3.43
N PHE A 15 26.66 -19.58 -4.06
CA PHE A 15 27.40 -18.41 -4.56
C PHE A 15 26.70 -17.74 -5.77
N GLY A 16 26.09 -18.53 -6.66
CA GLY A 16 25.32 -18.03 -7.79
C GLY A 16 24.05 -17.27 -7.38
N ILE A 17 23.34 -17.75 -6.36
CA ILE A 17 22.13 -17.08 -5.83
C ILE A 17 22.49 -15.72 -5.20
N LEU A 18 23.62 -15.64 -4.48
CA LEU A 18 24.09 -14.40 -3.85
C LEU A 18 24.49 -13.31 -4.87
N LEU A 19 25.04 -13.72 -6.02
CA LEU A 19 25.36 -12.83 -7.14
C LEU A 19 24.11 -12.33 -7.89
N PHE A 20 23.07 -13.15 -8.02
CA PHE A 20 21.83 -12.72 -8.68
C PHE A 20 21.03 -11.71 -7.85
N PHE A 21 21.06 -11.82 -6.51
CA PHE A 21 20.44 -10.86 -5.61
C PHE A 21 21.19 -9.52 -5.55
N SER A 22 22.50 -9.48 -5.77
CA SER A 22 23.26 -8.21 -5.75
C SER A 22 23.06 -7.39 -7.02
N CYS A 23 22.87 -8.02 -8.19
CA CYS A 23 22.62 -7.30 -9.44
C CYS A 23 21.17 -6.79 -9.60
N THR A 24 20.20 -7.36 -8.88
CA THR A 24 18.78 -6.96 -8.99
C THR A 24 18.39 -5.80 -8.08
N PHE A 25 19.25 -5.40 -7.14
CA PHE A 25 19.00 -4.29 -6.21
C PHE A 25 19.54 -2.91 -6.65
N SER A 26 20.30 -2.83 -7.75
CA SER A 26 20.93 -1.57 -8.20
C SER A 26 20.00 -0.64 -9.01
N SER A 27 18.76 -1.03 -9.27
CA SER A 27 17.81 -0.25 -10.10
C SER A 27 16.73 0.45 -9.26
N THR A 28 17.10 1.07 -8.14
CA THR A 28 16.21 2.04 -7.47
C THR A 28 16.41 3.42 -8.11
N CYS A 29 15.97 3.56 -9.37
CA CYS A 29 15.79 4.87 -9.99
C CYS A 29 14.92 5.71 -9.06
N HIS A 30 15.54 6.68 -8.39
CA HIS A 30 14.83 7.70 -7.63
C HIS A 30 14.15 8.59 -8.67
N ALA A 31 12.92 8.23 -9.03
CA ALA A 31 12.04 9.11 -9.79
C ALA A 31 11.93 10.43 -9.01
N GLN A 32 12.60 11.46 -9.52
CA GLN A 32 12.41 12.82 -9.05
C GLN A 32 10.93 13.15 -9.28
N ILE A 33 10.20 13.30 -8.18
CA ILE A 33 8.83 13.81 -8.21
C ILE A 33 8.94 15.20 -8.83
N PRO A 34 8.26 15.49 -9.94
CA PRO A 34 8.27 16.84 -10.49
C PRO A 34 7.84 17.80 -9.39
N GLU A 35 8.69 18.78 -9.10
CA GLU A 35 8.35 19.89 -8.21
C GLU A 35 7.08 20.54 -8.78
N SER A 36 5.95 20.18 -8.17
CA SER A 36 4.70 20.89 -8.34
C SER A 36 5.00 22.35 -8.04
N SER A 37 4.97 23.17 -9.08
CA SER A 37 5.14 24.61 -9.02
C SER A 37 4.28 25.14 -7.88
N THR A 38 4.94 25.60 -6.82
CA THR A 38 4.28 26.28 -5.72
C THR A 38 3.58 27.51 -6.30
N PRO A 39 2.24 27.60 -6.25
CA PRO A 39 1.59 28.82 -6.65
C PRO A 39 1.98 29.91 -5.64
N ALA A 40 2.23 31.09 -6.20
CA ALA A 40 2.62 32.33 -5.54
C ALA A 40 1.98 32.54 -4.16
N VAL A 41 2.77 33.12 -3.25
CA VAL A 41 2.40 33.69 -1.93
C VAL A 41 0.91 34.05 -1.85
N GLY A 42 0.10 33.10 -1.43
CA GLY A 42 -1.35 33.15 -1.55
C GLY A 42 -1.95 32.16 -0.56
N LYS A 43 -3.00 32.61 0.14
CA LYS A 43 -3.69 31.89 1.22
C LYS A 43 -3.73 30.38 0.98
N TYR A 44 -3.04 29.61 1.83
CA TYR A 44 -3.05 28.15 1.72
C TYR A 44 -4.39 27.62 2.23
N ARG A 45 -5.19 27.05 1.33
CA ARG A 45 -6.46 26.41 1.67
C ARG A 45 -6.33 24.90 1.58
N TYR A 46 -6.88 24.21 2.58
CA TYR A 46 -6.96 22.76 2.56
C TYR A 46 -8.24 22.25 3.20
N LEU A 47 -8.66 21.06 2.79
CA LEU A 47 -9.74 20.33 3.43
C LEU A 47 -9.18 19.57 4.62
N LEU A 48 -9.89 19.63 5.74
CA LEU A 48 -9.55 18.99 6.99
C LEU A 48 -10.65 18.02 7.38
N LEU A 49 -10.35 16.72 7.35
CA LEU A 49 -11.20 15.73 7.99
C LEU A 49 -10.82 15.63 9.47
N ALA A 50 -11.66 16.19 10.33
CA ALA A 50 -11.47 16.24 11.77
C ALA A 50 -12.39 15.25 12.50
N LYS A 51 -11.83 14.52 13.48
CA LYS A 51 -12.61 13.69 14.40
C LYS A 51 -12.91 14.45 15.69
N ALA A 52 -14.18 14.51 16.07
CA ALA A 52 -14.65 15.17 17.28
C ALA A 52 -13.91 14.63 18.52
N GLY A 53 -13.45 15.56 19.38
CA GLY A 53 -12.75 15.24 20.62
C GLY A 53 -11.30 14.75 20.45
N THR A 54 -10.71 14.80 19.25
CA THR A 54 -9.31 14.36 19.05
C THR A 54 -8.51 15.33 18.18
N ILE A 55 -7.18 15.29 18.31
CA ILE A 55 -6.24 16.08 17.49
C ILE A 55 -6.01 15.40 16.11
N SER A 56 -6.50 14.17 15.92
CA SER A 56 -6.35 13.45 14.65
C SER A 56 -7.06 14.19 13.52
N ARG A 57 -6.28 14.54 12.50
CA ARG A 57 -6.65 15.43 11.40
C ARG A 57 -6.04 14.89 10.11
N TYR A 58 -6.86 14.67 9.09
CA TYR A 58 -6.36 14.40 7.74
C TYR A 58 -6.48 15.67 6.93
N ARG A 59 -5.36 16.13 6.38
CA ARG A 59 -5.30 17.29 5.49
C ARG A 59 -5.33 16.79 4.06
N ILE A 60 -6.14 17.43 3.22
CA ILE A 60 -6.22 17.17 1.79
C ILE A 60 -5.96 18.50 1.10
N GLN A 61 -4.91 18.55 0.30
CA GLN A 61 -4.45 19.76 -0.36
C GLN A 61 -5.04 19.90 -1.76
N ILE A 62 -4.97 21.10 -2.31
CA ILE A 62 -5.23 21.33 -3.73
C ILE A 62 -4.18 20.55 -4.55
N GLY A 63 -4.61 19.87 -5.60
CA GLY A 63 -3.82 18.93 -6.42
C GLY A 63 -3.83 17.48 -5.90
N GLU A 64 -4.39 17.20 -4.72
CA GLU A 64 -4.49 15.83 -4.22
C GLU A 64 -5.79 15.15 -4.69
N SER A 65 -5.70 13.85 -4.98
CA SER A 65 -6.90 13.04 -5.28
C SER A 65 -7.67 12.71 -4.00
N ILE A 66 -8.96 13.02 -4.00
CA ILE A 66 -9.90 12.67 -2.94
C ILE A 66 -10.89 11.62 -3.43
N THR A 67 -11.09 10.57 -2.64
CA THR A 67 -12.17 9.61 -2.88
C THR A 67 -13.37 9.96 -1.99
N PHE A 68 -14.50 10.32 -2.58
CA PHE A 68 -15.70 10.73 -1.84
C PHE A 68 -16.98 10.19 -2.47
N LYS A 69 -18.08 10.26 -1.70
CA LYS A 69 -19.43 9.92 -2.15
C LYS A 69 -20.37 11.01 -1.66
N ARG A 70 -21.15 11.60 -2.56
CA ARG A 70 -22.23 12.51 -2.19
C ARG A 70 -23.49 11.75 -1.80
N PHE A 71 -24.42 12.39 -1.10
CA PHE A 71 -25.70 11.75 -0.72
C PHE A 71 -26.49 11.22 -1.92
N GLN A 72 -26.42 11.90 -3.07
CA GLN A 72 -27.13 11.52 -4.29
C GLN A 72 -26.39 10.45 -5.12
N ASP A 73 -25.10 10.24 -4.87
CA ASP A 73 -24.29 9.32 -5.67
C ASP A 73 -24.50 7.88 -5.22
N LYS A 74 -24.45 6.94 -6.17
CA LYS A 74 -24.52 5.51 -5.85
C LYS A 74 -23.18 4.94 -5.39
N LYS A 75 -22.06 5.49 -5.88
CA LYS A 75 -20.70 4.94 -5.70
C LYS A 75 -19.73 6.00 -5.20
N LEU A 76 -18.61 5.55 -4.63
CA LEU A 76 -17.47 6.40 -4.35
C LEU A 76 -16.79 6.77 -5.68
N GLN A 77 -16.45 8.04 -5.83
CA GLN A 77 -15.70 8.59 -6.96
C GLN A 77 -14.36 9.11 -6.45
N THR A 78 -13.32 9.02 -7.28
CA THR A 78 -12.00 9.57 -6.96
C THR A 78 -11.68 10.62 -7.99
N MET A 79 -11.47 11.85 -7.52
CA MET A 79 -11.20 13.01 -8.38
C MET A 79 -10.13 13.88 -7.72
N GLU A 80 -9.44 14.68 -8.54
CA GLU A 80 -8.45 15.65 -8.06
C GLU A 80 -9.11 16.91 -7.54
N VAL A 81 -8.69 17.39 -6.37
CA VAL A 81 -9.15 18.66 -5.80
C VAL A 81 -8.45 19.80 -6.53
N LEU A 82 -9.16 20.49 -7.41
CA LEU A 82 -8.60 21.60 -8.20
C LEU A 82 -8.62 22.93 -7.43
N ASP A 83 -9.59 23.12 -6.55
CA ASP A 83 -9.71 24.33 -5.74
C ASP A 83 -10.57 24.09 -4.48
N ILE A 84 -10.42 24.96 -3.49
CA ILE A 84 -11.18 24.96 -2.25
C ILE A 84 -11.60 26.39 -1.94
N ARG A 85 -12.91 26.65 -1.86
CA ARG A 85 -13.44 27.99 -1.58
C ARG A 85 -14.67 27.91 -0.70
N GLY A 86 -14.73 28.75 0.33
CA GLY A 86 -15.87 28.80 1.25
C GLY A 86 -16.15 27.45 1.91
N ASN A 87 -17.38 26.94 1.72
CA ASN A 87 -17.82 25.63 2.22
C ASN A 87 -17.97 24.59 1.10
N SER A 88 -17.16 24.71 0.05
CA SER A 88 -17.14 23.78 -1.09
C SER A 88 -15.70 23.48 -1.53
N PHE A 89 -15.52 22.37 -2.22
CA PHE A 89 -14.32 22.07 -2.99
C PHE A 89 -14.69 21.79 -4.44
N PHE A 90 -13.75 22.00 -5.35
CA PHE A 90 -13.96 21.90 -6.79
C PHE A 90 -13.17 20.74 -7.35
N VAL A 91 -13.82 19.92 -8.15
CA VAL A 91 -13.26 18.76 -8.84
C VAL A 91 -13.73 18.77 -10.28
N GLU A 92 -12.85 18.67 -11.28
CA GLU A 92 -13.20 18.52 -12.71
C GLU A 92 -14.40 19.37 -13.19
N GLY A 93 -14.46 20.67 -12.82
CA GLY A 93 -15.55 21.58 -13.20
C GLY A 93 -16.85 21.47 -12.38
N LEU A 94 -16.89 20.61 -11.37
CA LEU A 94 -17.99 20.44 -10.42
C LEU A 94 -17.67 21.09 -9.08
N GLU A 95 -18.59 21.92 -8.58
CA GLU A 95 -18.59 22.36 -7.18
C GLU A 95 -19.23 21.27 -6.30
N VAL A 96 -18.50 20.86 -5.27
CA VAL A 96 -18.97 19.88 -4.28
C VAL A 96 -19.09 20.57 -2.92
N PRO A 97 -20.32 20.90 -2.49
CA PRO A 97 -20.56 21.43 -1.15
C PRO A 97 -20.15 20.42 -0.08
N LEU A 98 -19.46 20.86 0.98
CA LEU A 98 -19.07 19.98 2.09
C LEU A 98 -20.28 19.29 2.75
N LYS A 99 -21.43 19.97 2.77
CA LYS A 99 -22.70 19.45 3.29
C LYS A 99 -23.27 18.27 2.48
N ASP A 100 -22.88 18.13 1.21
CA ASP A 100 -23.39 17.09 0.32
C ASP A 100 -22.58 15.79 0.41
N VAL A 101 -21.41 15.85 1.08
CA VAL A 101 -20.49 14.71 1.19
C VAL A 101 -20.98 13.77 2.29
N GLU A 102 -21.34 12.54 1.92
CA GLU A 102 -21.76 11.51 2.86
C GLU A 102 -20.56 10.75 3.42
N LYS A 103 -19.63 10.36 2.55
CA LYS A 103 -18.47 9.53 2.91
C LYS A 103 -17.22 10.01 2.20
N ILE A 104 -16.09 9.89 2.88
CA ILE A 104 -14.75 10.12 2.32
C ILE A 104 -13.92 8.89 2.61
N ARG A 105 -13.21 8.40 1.60
CA ARG A 105 -12.21 7.34 1.74
C ARG A 105 -10.83 7.96 1.64
N LEU A 106 -10.05 7.86 2.71
CA LEU A 106 -8.68 8.34 2.75
C LEU A 106 -7.73 7.18 2.97
N LYS A 107 -6.52 7.32 2.43
CA LYS A 107 -5.40 6.45 2.81
C LYS A 107 -5.09 6.75 4.27
N ASN A 108 -5.08 5.70 5.11
CA ASN A 108 -4.85 5.86 6.53
C ASN A 108 -3.38 6.22 6.78
N HIS A 109 -3.13 7.43 7.29
CA HIS A 109 -1.79 7.94 7.61
C HIS A 109 -1.35 7.67 9.07
N THR A 110 -2.17 6.99 9.88
CA THR A 110 -1.80 6.64 11.27
C THR A 110 -0.78 5.48 11.36
N GLY A 111 -0.15 5.32 12.53
CA GLY A 111 0.97 4.38 12.79
C GLY A 111 0.74 2.91 12.39
N GLY A 112 -0.51 2.48 12.25
CA GLY A 112 -0.86 1.18 11.65
C GLY A 112 -0.31 0.99 10.23
N ARG A 113 -0.07 2.08 9.46
CA ARG A 113 0.61 2.04 8.17
C ARG A 113 2.04 1.50 8.27
N LYS A 114 2.80 1.85 9.31
CA LYS A 114 4.19 1.38 9.48
C LYS A 114 4.21 -0.12 9.74
N VAL A 115 3.33 -0.59 10.62
CA VAL A 115 3.22 -2.02 10.95
C VAL A 115 2.68 -2.81 9.77
N ALA A 116 1.62 -2.35 9.10
CA ALA A 116 1.06 -3.02 7.93
C ALA A 116 2.01 -3.01 6.72
N HIS A 117 2.82 -1.95 6.55
CA HIS A 117 3.84 -1.90 5.48
C HIS A 117 5.01 -2.84 5.79
N PHE A 118 5.51 -2.83 7.02
CA PHE A 118 6.59 -3.71 7.45
C PHE A 118 6.16 -5.18 7.39
N MET A 119 5.03 -5.51 8.03
CA MET A 119 4.52 -6.88 8.04
C MET A 119 4.03 -7.31 6.66
N GLY A 120 3.32 -6.46 5.92
CA GLY A 120 2.86 -6.80 4.55
C GLY A 120 4.02 -7.05 3.59
N SER A 121 5.09 -6.24 3.65
CA SER A 121 6.28 -6.43 2.82
C SER A 121 7.08 -7.66 3.25
N PHE A 122 7.24 -7.87 4.57
CA PHE A 122 7.93 -9.04 5.11
C PHE A 122 7.21 -10.34 4.78
N LEU A 123 5.88 -10.39 4.93
CA LEU A 123 5.07 -11.56 4.62
C LEU A 123 5.01 -11.83 3.11
N LYS A 124 4.96 -10.77 2.27
CA LYS A 124 5.00 -10.92 0.81
C LYS A 124 6.37 -11.43 0.36
N ALA A 125 7.45 -10.84 0.85
CA ALA A 125 8.82 -11.24 0.53
C ALA A 125 9.12 -12.67 1.01
N GLY A 126 8.80 -12.96 2.28
CA GLY A 126 8.92 -14.29 2.86
C GLY A 126 8.10 -15.31 2.08
N GLY A 127 6.83 -15.01 1.79
CA GLY A 127 5.97 -15.83 0.93
C GLY A 127 6.60 -16.10 -0.43
N THR A 128 7.04 -15.09 -1.17
CA THR A 128 7.69 -15.33 -2.48
C THR A 128 8.94 -16.20 -2.40
N VAL A 129 9.78 -16.02 -1.39
CA VAL A 129 10.99 -16.84 -1.20
C VAL A 129 10.61 -18.29 -0.91
N PHE A 130 9.67 -18.52 0.01
CA PHE A 130 9.21 -19.88 0.33
C PHE A 130 8.48 -20.55 -0.84
N THR A 131 7.69 -19.82 -1.64
CA THR A 131 7.09 -20.39 -2.86
C THR A 131 8.17 -20.83 -3.84
N LEU A 132 9.23 -20.03 -4.01
CA LEU A 132 10.30 -20.31 -4.96
C LEU A 132 11.13 -21.52 -4.51
N VAL A 133 11.48 -21.58 -3.22
CA VAL A 133 12.18 -22.73 -2.62
C VAL A 133 11.32 -23.99 -2.69
N GLY A 134 10.03 -23.90 -2.36
CA GLY A 134 9.08 -25.00 -2.47
C GLY A 134 8.92 -25.50 -3.91
N ALA A 135 8.79 -24.59 -4.88
CA ALA A 135 8.68 -24.93 -6.30
C ALA A 135 9.93 -25.60 -6.86
N VAL A 136 11.13 -25.10 -6.50
CA VAL A 136 12.40 -25.75 -6.86
C VAL A 136 12.46 -27.15 -6.28
N ASN A 137 12.11 -27.32 -5.00
CA ASN A 137 12.10 -28.64 -4.35
C ASN A 137 11.11 -29.62 -5.02
N VAL A 138 9.90 -29.16 -5.40
CA VAL A 138 8.95 -30.00 -6.18
C VAL A 138 9.55 -30.42 -7.52
N LEU A 139 10.22 -29.51 -8.23
CA LEU A 139 10.78 -29.77 -9.55
C LEU A 139 12.01 -30.69 -9.50
N THR A 140 12.84 -30.60 -8.46
CA THR A 140 14.04 -31.44 -8.33
C THR A 140 13.75 -32.82 -7.75
N ASN A 141 12.75 -32.96 -6.88
CA ASN A 141 12.36 -34.22 -6.24
C ASN A 141 11.11 -34.85 -6.86
N LEU A 142 10.96 -34.77 -8.19
CA LEU A 142 9.79 -35.30 -8.91
C LEU A 142 9.56 -36.81 -8.73
N ASN A 143 10.62 -37.57 -8.43
CA ASN A 143 10.62 -39.04 -8.32
C ASN A 143 10.50 -39.59 -6.89
N ASP A 144 10.79 -38.80 -5.85
CA ASP A 144 10.71 -39.24 -4.46
C ASP A 144 9.41 -38.74 -3.79
N LYS A 145 8.56 -39.69 -3.38
CA LYS A 145 7.23 -39.43 -2.81
C LYS A 145 7.19 -38.69 -1.46
N PRO A 146 8.14 -38.87 -0.51
CA PRO A 146 8.04 -38.21 0.80
C PRO A 146 8.32 -36.69 0.71
N ASP A 147 9.30 -36.27 -0.09
CA ASP A 147 9.71 -34.85 -0.20
C ASP A 147 8.66 -33.98 -0.91
N ARG A 148 7.74 -34.58 -1.66
CA ARG A 148 6.60 -33.87 -2.25
C ARG A 148 5.66 -33.29 -1.19
N ILE A 149 5.43 -33.98 -0.07
CA ILE A 149 4.48 -33.54 0.96
C ILE A 149 4.99 -32.24 1.62
N ASP A 150 6.28 -32.20 1.95
CA ASP A 150 6.92 -31.01 2.53
C ASP A 150 6.95 -29.84 1.55
N ALA A 151 7.14 -30.12 0.26
CA ALA A 151 7.12 -29.08 -0.76
C ALA A 151 5.72 -28.49 -0.99
N PHE A 152 4.65 -29.30 -0.94
CA PHE A 152 3.27 -28.80 -0.96
C PHE A 152 2.91 -27.99 0.28
N GLN A 153 3.36 -28.39 1.47
CA GLN A 153 3.17 -27.61 2.70
C GLN A 153 3.90 -26.27 2.62
N THR A 154 5.09 -26.24 2.03
CA THR A 154 5.87 -25.01 1.81
C THR A 154 5.15 -24.07 0.83
N ILE A 155 4.63 -24.58 -0.28
CA ILE A 155 3.84 -23.79 -1.25
C ILE A 155 2.53 -23.29 -0.61
N GLY A 156 1.85 -24.11 0.18
CA GLY A 156 0.64 -23.72 0.91
C GLY A 156 0.90 -22.62 1.93
N GLY A 157 1.95 -22.76 2.74
CA GLY A 157 2.43 -21.73 3.66
C GLY A 157 2.79 -20.44 2.93
N ALA A 158 3.42 -20.54 1.77
CA ALA A 158 3.82 -19.38 0.99
C ALA A 158 2.63 -18.61 0.37
N LEU A 159 1.64 -19.34 -0.16
CA LEU A 159 0.40 -18.77 -0.70
C LEU A 159 -0.44 -18.10 0.38
N THR A 160 -0.53 -18.71 1.56
CA THR A 160 -1.23 -18.11 2.70
C THR A 160 -0.54 -16.83 3.17
N LEU A 161 0.80 -16.82 3.32
CA LEU A 161 1.56 -15.62 3.66
C LEU A 161 1.40 -14.50 2.61
N TYR A 162 1.46 -14.85 1.33
CA TYR A 162 1.23 -13.91 0.22
C TYR A 162 -0.19 -13.34 0.23
N GLY A 163 -1.20 -14.19 0.44
CA GLY A 163 -2.60 -13.81 0.54
C GLY A 163 -2.86 -12.88 1.73
N VAL A 164 -2.32 -13.20 2.90
CA VAL A 164 -2.40 -12.36 4.11
C VAL A 164 -1.70 -11.01 3.88
N GLY A 165 -0.50 -11.01 3.30
CA GLY A 165 0.23 -9.78 2.97
C GLY A 165 -0.54 -8.86 2.01
N THR A 166 -1.21 -9.45 1.01
CA THR A 166 -2.03 -8.70 0.04
C THR A 166 -3.32 -8.18 0.69
N GLY A 167 -3.98 -8.97 1.52
CA GLY A 167 -5.19 -8.57 2.27
C GLY A 167 -4.94 -7.41 3.23
N LEU A 168 -3.79 -7.43 3.93
CA LEU A 168 -3.35 -6.33 4.80
C LEU A 168 -3.19 -5.00 4.05
N HIS A 169 -2.83 -5.03 2.77
CA HIS A 169 -2.72 -3.82 1.95
C HIS A 169 -4.07 -3.16 1.65
N VAL A 170 -5.16 -3.95 1.57
CA VAL A 170 -6.54 -3.45 1.35
C VAL A 170 -7.08 -2.71 2.57
N LEU A 171 -6.68 -3.12 3.77
CA LEU A 171 -7.04 -2.46 5.04
C LEU A 171 -6.41 -1.06 5.21
N ARG A 172 -5.53 -0.64 4.28
CA ARG A 172 -4.85 0.67 4.33
C ARG A 172 -5.76 1.86 4.04
N ASN A 173 -6.95 1.63 3.46
CA ASN A 173 -7.88 2.71 3.12
C ASN A 173 -9.04 2.73 4.12
N GLY A 174 -9.13 3.81 4.90
CA GLY A 174 -10.25 4.04 5.82
C GLY A 174 -11.38 4.78 5.12
N THR A 175 -12.61 4.29 5.28
CA THR A 175 -13.82 4.99 4.84
C THR A 175 -14.47 5.65 6.05
N TYR A 176 -14.64 6.97 5.99
CA TYR A 176 -15.17 7.79 7.06
C TYR A 176 -16.53 8.37 6.64
N LYS A 177 -17.57 8.11 7.43
CA LYS A 177 -18.89 8.72 7.23
C LYS A 177 -18.94 10.08 7.89
N ILE A 178 -19.32 11.12 7.14
CA ILE A 178 -19.43 12.48 7.64
C ILE A 178 -20.66 12.58 8.54
N ASN A 179 -20.45 12.93 9.81
CA ASN A 179 -21.47 13.05 10.86
C ASN A 179 -20.94 13.88 12.04
N LYS A 180 -21.62 13.86 13.20
CA LYS A 180 -21.17 14.57 14.41
C LYS A 180 -19.77 14.16 14.89
N LYS A 181 -19.32 12.93 14.58
CA LYS A 181 -18.01 12.39 14.95
C LYS A 181 -16.92 12.74 13.94
N TRP A 182 -17.23 12.73 12.64
CA TRP A 182 -16.28 13.04 11.57
C TRP A 182 -16.81 14.21 10.74
N THR A 183 -16.10 15.33 10.78
CA THR A 183 -16.51 16.55 10.07
C THR A 183 -15.45 16.93 9.06
N LEU A 184 -15.88 17.27 7.85
CA LEU A 184 -15.01 17.89 6.86
C LEU A 184 -15.12 19.41 7.05
N LYS A 185 -13.98 20.10 7.05
CA LYS A 185 -13.91 21.56 7.22
C LYS A 185 -12.90 22.14 6.23
N VAL A 186 -13.14 23.35 5.78
CA VAL A 186 -12.12 24.13 5.06
C VAL A 186 -11.31 24.92 6.09
N ILE A 187 -9.98 24.91 5.96
CA ILE A 187 -9.09 25.73 6.75
C ILE A 187 -8.30 26.63 5.80
N GLU A 188 -8.25 27.92 6.14
CA GLU A 188 -7.40 28.90 5.49
C GLU A 188 -6.23 29.21 6.42
N MET A 189 -5.00 29.10 5.90
CA MET A 189 -3.80 29.62 6.55
C MET A 189 -3.42 30.95 5.89
N TYR A 190 -3.21 31.95 6.74
CA TYR A 190 -2.78 33.30 6.37
C TYR A 190 -1.27 33.43 6.51
#